data_AF-A0A7K4FAJ8-F1
#
_entry.id   AF-A0A7K4FAJ8-F1
#
_cell.length_a   1.000
_cell.length_b   1.000
_cell.length_c   1.000
_cell.angle_alpha   90.00
_cell.angle_beta   90.00
_cell.angle_gamma   90.00
#
_symmetry.space_group_name_H-M   'P 1'
#
loop_
_entity.id
_entity.type
_entity.pdbx_description
1 polymer ?
#
loop_
_entity_poly.entity_id
_entity_poly.type
_entity_poly.pdbx_seq_one_letter_code
_entity_poly.pdbx_strand_id
1 'polypeptide(L)' 'MNEQEQLMDNLLNVDLEIIDVVRELSQTKWDSESLKSQVGDLLKIRDEMVQKLMSSKGDENQCDCGHDHSHE' A
#
# COMPACT_ATOMS: atom_id res chain seq x y z
N MET A 1 4.04 -4.53 19.12
CA MET A 1 3.66 -4.25 17.73
C MET A 1 3.40 -2.76 17.64
N ASN A 2 4.30 -2.05 16.97
CA ASN A 2 4.22 -0.59 16.81
C ASN A 2 3.08 -0.22 15.84
N GLU A 3 2.55 0.99 15.93
CA GLU A 3 1.51 1.50 15.01
C GLU A 3 2.00 1.49 13.56
N GLN A 4 3.29 1.80 13.33
CA GLN A 4 3.91 1.68 12.00
C GLN A 4 3.94 0.22 11.50
N GLU A 5 4.25 -0.76 12.36
CA GLU A 5 4.23 -2.18 11.99
C GLU A 5 2.82 -2.63 11.60
N GLN A 6 1.81 -2.23 12.37
CA GLN A 6 0.42 -2.52 12.07
C GLN A 6 -0.04 -1.90 10.74
N LEU A 7 0.38 -0.67 10.45
CA LEU A 7 0.09 -0.01 9.17
C LEU A 7 0.77 -0.74 8.00
N MET A 8 2.01 -1.22 8.18
CA MET A 8 2.70 -2.02 7.16
C MET A 8 2.01 -3.37 6.92
N ASP A 9 1.60 -4.07 7.99
CA ASP A 9 0.87 -5.34 7.88
C ASP A 9 -0.47 -5.15 7.16
N ASN A 10 -1.22 -4.10 7.52
CA ASN A 10 -2.49 -3.77 6.87
C ASN A 10 -2.30 -3.38 5.40
N LEU A 11 -1.24 -2.64 5.07
CA LEU A 11 -0.90 -2.31 3.69
C LEU A 11 -0.59 -3.56 2.88
N LEU A 12 0.20 -4.49 3.42
CA LEU A 12 0.49 -5.77 2.78
C LEU A 12 -0.78 -6.59 2.54
N ASN A 13 -1.70 -6.61 3.51
CA ASN A 13 -2.97 -7.33 3.37
C ASN A 13 -3.81 -6.78 2.21
N VAL A 14 -3.91 -5.45 2.09
CA VAL A 14 -4.65 -4.83 0.97
C VAL A 14 -3.93 -5.06 -0.36
N ASP A 15 -2.60 -5.01 -0.39
CA ASP A 15 -1.83 -5.34 -1.61
C ASP A 15 -2.09 -6.78 -2.07
N LEU A 16 -2.15 -7.73 -1.14
CA LEU A 16 -2.49 -9.13 -1.45
C LEU A 16 -3.94 -9.28 -1.94
N GLU A 17 -4.89 -8.55 -1.33
CA GLU A 17 -6.29 -8.55 -1.77
C GLU A 17 -6.44 -7.98 -3.19
N ILE A 18 -5.75 -6.87 -3.50
CA ILE A 18 -5.71 -6.30 -4.85
C ILE A 18 -5.19 -7.33 -5.85
N ILE A 19 -4.11 -8.04 -5.52
CA ILE A 19 -3.54 -9.07 -6.39
C ILE A 19 -4.57 -10.17 -6.68
N ASP A 20 -5.32 -10.61 -5.67
CA ASP A 20 -6.30 -11.68 -5.84
C ASP A 20 -7.50 -11.22 -6.70
N VAL A 21 -8.02 -10.01 -6.47
CA VAL A 21 -9.10 -9.44 -7.31
C VAL A 21 -8.63 -9.23 -8.75
N VAL A 22 -7.39 -8.74 -8.96
CA VAL A 22 -6.81 -8.59 -10.30
C VAL A 22 -6.62 -9.96 -10.98
N ARG A 23 -6.20 -10.99 -10.26
CA ARG A 23 -6.09 -12.35 -10.80
C ARG A 23 -7.46 -12.89 -11.24
N GLU A 24 -8.50 -12.68 -10.43
CA GLU A 24 -9.88 -13.06 -10.78
C GLU A 24 -10.39 -12.26 -12.01
N LEU A 25 -10.12 -10.96 -12.04
CA LEU A 25 -10.46 -10.11 -13.19
C LEU A 25 -9.75 -10.57 -14.46
N SER A 26 -8.49 -10.99 -14.36
CA SER A 26 -7.76 -11.58 -15.48
C SER A 26 -8.37 -12.91 -15.96
N GLN A 27 -8.86 -13.75 -15.05
CA GLN A 27 -9.53 -15.01 -15.40
C GLN A 27 -10.87 -14.76 -16.12
N THR A 28 -11.54 -13.65 -15.80
CA THR A 28 -12.76 -13.18 -16.45
C THR A 28 -12.50 -12.30 -17.67
N LYS A 29 -11.27 -12.30 -18.22
CA LYS A 29 -10.84 -11.50 -19.39
C LYS A 29 -11.10 -10.00 -19.26
N TRP A 30 -11.10 -9.48 -18.04
CA TRP A 30 -11.36 -8.06 -17.75
C TRP A 30 -12.79 -7.61 -18.11
N ASP A 31 -13.77 -8.52 -18.15
CA ASP A 31 -15.15 -8.19 -18.52
C ASP A 31 -16.03 -7.81 -17.31
N SER A 32 -15.58 -8.08 -16.09
CA SER A 32 -16.35 -7.79 -14.88
C SER A 32 -16.15 -6.35 -14.40
N GLU A 33 -17.14 -5.49 -14.64
CA GLU A 33 -17.17 -4.11 -14.11
C GLU A 33 -17.18 -4.07 -12.59
N SER A 34 -17.78 -5.07 -11.93
CA SER A 34 -17.77 -5.19 -10.47
C SER A 34 -16.35 -5.39 -9.93
N LEU A 35 -15.58 -6.29 -10.53
CA LEU A 35 -14.19 -6.54 -10.14
C LEU A 35 -13.30 -5.33 -10.45
N LYS A 36 -13.54 -4.63 -11.57
CA LYS A 36 -12.85 -3.35 -11.86
C LYS A 36 -13.12 -2.30 -10.80
N SER A 37 -14.37 -2.12 -10.39
CA SER A 37 -14.74 -1.19 -9.32
C SER A 37 -14.05 -1.56 -8.02
N GLN A 38 -14.06 -2.86 -7.66
CA GLN A 38 -13.42 -3.35 -6.44
C GLN A 38 -11.91 -3.09 -6.43
N VAL A 39 -11.20 -3.29 -7.56
CA VAL A 39 -9.78 -2.91 -7.66
C VAL A 39 -9.59 -1.41 -7.42
N GLY A 40 -10.44 -0.56 -8.00
CA GLY A 40 -10.38 0.89 -7.79
C GLY A 40 -10.58 1.29 -6.32
N ASP A 41 -11.57 0.68 -5.66
CA ASP A 41 -11.84 0.93 -4.23
C ASP A 41 -10.67 0.49 -3.36
N LEU A 42 -10.09 -0.69 -3.61
CA LEU A 42 -8.92 -1.18 -2.88
C LEU A 42 -7.67 -0.31 -3.09
N LEU A 43 -7.44 0.17 -4.32
CA LEU A 43 -6.33 1.10 -4.61
C LEU A 43 -6.48 2.40 -3.84
N LYS A 44 -7.71 2.92 -3.69
CA LYS A 44 -7.96 4.12 -2.88
C LYS A 44 -7.63 3.89 -1.40
N ILE A 45 -8.03 2.75 -0.83
CA ILE A 45 -7.70 2.38 0.56
C ILE A 45 -6.18 2.27 0.73
N ARG A 46 -5.51 1.63 -0.24
CA ARG A 46 -4.04 1.53 -0.28
C ARG A 46 -3.38 2.91 -0.24
N ASP A 47 -3.84 3.83 -1.08
CA ASP A 47 -3.30 5.19 -1.15
C ASP A 47 -3.48 5.95 0.17
N GLU A 48 -4.65 5.84 0.80
CA GLU A 48 -4.91 6.43 2.13
C GLU A 48 -3.97 5.86 3.21
N MET A 49 -3.68 4.55 3.17
CA MET A 49 -2.74 3.93 4.10
C MET A 49 -1.30 4.35 3.85
N VAL A 50 -0.87 4.47 2.59
CA VAL A 50 0.46 4.99 2.25
C VAL A 50 0.60 6.44 2.72
N GLN A 51 -0.42 7.28 2.55
CA GLN A 51 -0.39 8.67 3.05
C GLN A 51 -0.23 8.73 4.58
N LYS A 52 -0.93 7.87 5.33
CA LYS A 52 -0.77 7.77 6.78
C LYS A 52 0.65 7.34 7.14
N LEU A 53 1.17 6.30 6.48
CA LEU A 53 2.52 5.79 6.72
C LEU A 53 3.61 6.82 6.38
N MET A 54 3.45 7.59 5.31
CA MET A 54 4.36 8.68 4.94
C MET A 54 4.27 9.86 5.92
N SER A 55 3.07 10.18 6.42
CA SER A 55 2.89 11.21 7.46
C SER A 55 3.53 10.79 8.78
N SER A 56 3.43 9.51 9.15
CA SER A 56 4.10 8.95 10.34
C SER A 56 5.63 8.86 10.20
N LYS A 57 6.16 8.83 8.97
CA LYS A 57 7.62 8.87 8.70
C LYS A 57 8.20 10.30 8.68
N GLY A 58 7.35 11.33 8.59
CA GLY A 58 7.77 12.74 8.50
C GLY A 58 8.43 13.30 9.76
N ASP A 59 8.25 12.68 10.93
CA ASP A 59 8.96 13.03 12.17
C ASP A 59 10.30 12.29 12.35
N GLU A 60 10.58 11.28 11.53
CA GLU A 60 11.78 10.44 11.63
C GLU A 60 12.64 10.60 10.38
N ASN A 61 13.15 11.81 10.16
CA ASN A 61 14.18 12.09 9.16
C ASN A 61 15.57 11.49 9.53
N GLN A 62 15.59 10.42 10.32
CA GLN A 62 16.76 9.57 10.53
C GLN A 62 16.40 8.17 10.06
N CYS A 63 16.44 7.98 8.75
CA CYS A 63 16.69 6.66 8.22
C CYS A 63 18.08 6.24 8.71
N ASP A 64 18.13 5.36 9.72
CA ASP A 64 19.35 4.70 10.20
C ASP A 64 19.81 3.63 9.18
N CYS A 65 19.88 3.99 7.90
CA CYS A 65 20.36 3.13 6.83
C CYS A 65 21.90 3.09 6.76
N GLY A 66 22.60 3.68 7.73
CA GLY A 66 24.07 3.73 7.78
C GLY A 66 24.71 4.38 6.55
N HIS A 67 23.93 5.04 5.70
CA HIS A 67 24.41 5.82 4.57
C HIS A 67 24.32 7.29 4.91
N ASP A 68 25.48 7.94 4.93
CA ASP A 68 25.61 9.38 5.07
C ASP A 68 24.95 10.05 3.86
N HIS A 69 23.72 10.53 4.05
CA HIS A 69 23.04 11.40 3.08
C HIS A 69 23.44 12.86 3.35
N SER A 70 24.74 13.13 3.35
CA SER A 70 25.26 14.49 3.27
C SER A 70 25.00 15.00 1.85
N HIS A 71 23.93 15.77 1.68
CA HIS A 71 23.76 16.62 0.51
C HIS A 71 24.47 17.96 0.77
N GLU A 72 25.74 18.03 0.40
CA GLU A 72 26.44 19.25 -0.05
C GLU A 72 27.18 18.95 -1.36
#